data_AF-A0A9X3EXN2-F1
#
_entry.id   AF-A0A9X3EXN2-F1
#
_cell.length_a   1.000
_cell.length_b   1.000
_cell.length_c   1.000
_cell.angle_alpha   90.00
_cell.angle_beta   90.00
_cell.angle_gamma   90.00
#
_symmetry.space_group_name_H-M   'P 1'
#
loop_
_entity.id
_entity.type
_entity.pdbx_description
1 polymer ?
#
loop_
_entity_poly.entity_id
_entity_poly.type
_entity_poly.pdbx_seq_one_letter_code
_entity_poly.pdbx_strand_id
1 'polypeptide(L)'
;MASDSESDGTATDAPTTTEGTDGGTATTGTPTTTEAPVGCNTLTVDPPEATIVIDNGVHAPVQLNALCDGQPVTATWSADASYIASIDEKGLVEAGGQYGGQLVVEALHGNKTAEATVSVFLKLDLVPPEITEADKSILDGATQPDTAILSYPYDGTVFPKGLQPAELMWHGSTPGDKYLVRYSGQFVDAKFYTLAEPPSRHTISKAQWVQISESSSGLPLYLDVHRMPAGQQAAYVLADDTWTIASQPLIGSVYYWANSLGRVLRINPGADAPEDFLLAGGQDGCSTCHSASADGTRLIIGGDITPSTWDLVNNTPVFSTTSVGVPVRNWAMSAISPDGTVVIENGEMNLRARRAASRACGTRPPAPS
;
A
#
# COMPACT_ATOMS: atom_id res chain seq x y z
N MET A 1 16.78 -35.94 -50.79
CA MET A 1 15.51 -36.63 -51.11
C MET A 1 14.43 -35.61 -50.83
N ALA A 2 14.04 -34.72 -51.76
CA ALA A 2 13.49 -34.95 -53.11
C ALA A 2 12.39 -36.03 -53.03
N SER A 3 11.14 -35.81 -53.40
CA SER A 3 10.53 -35.02 -54.48
C SER A 3 8.99 -35.07 -54.26
N ASP A 4 8.24 -33.97 -54.36
CA ASP A 4 7.53 -33.44 -55.55
C ASP A 4 6.26 -34.17 -56.00
N SER A 5 5.20 -33.38 -56.20
CA SER A 5 4.28 -33.29 -57.36
C SER A 5 3.06 -32.48 -56.90
N GLU A 6 2.84 -31.21 -57.25
CA GLU A 6 2.74 -30.52 -58.55
C GLU A 6 1.76 -31.16 -59.56
N SER A 7 0.68 -30.43 -59.82
CA SER A 7 0.19 -30.06 -61.16
C SER A 7 -0.69 -28.80 -60.97
N ASP A 8 -0.40 -27.58 -61.43
CA ASP A 8 0.17 -27.04 -62.67
C ASP A 8 -0.90 -26.74 -63.75
N GLY A 9 -0.76 -25.58 -64.41
CA GLY A 9 -1.51 -25.18 -65.62
C GLY A 9 -2.31 -23.86 -65.54
N THR A 10 -1.68 -22.67 -65.62
CA THR A 10 -1.38 -21.83 -66.83
C THR A 10 -2.61 -21.07 -67.41
N ALA A 11 -2.65 -19.72 -67.37
CA ALA A 11 -2.06 -18.70 -68.29
C ALA A 11 -2.72 -18.71 -69.69
N THR A 12 -3.18 -17.63 -70.34
CA THR A 12 -2.48 -16.39 -70.74
C THR A 12 -3.44 -15.34 -71.38
N ASP A 13 -3.04 -14.06 -71.26
CA ASP A 13 -3.02 -12.92 -72.21
C ASP A 13 -4.25 -12.25 -72.89
N ALA A 14 -4.11 -10.91 -72.96
CA ALA A 14 -4.92 -9.79 -73.50
C ALA A 14 -4.90 -9.72 -75.07
N PRO A 15 -5.37 -8.69 -75.86
CA PRO A 15 -5.62 -7.26 -75.53
C PRO A 15 -6.70 -6.42 -76.32
N THR A 16 -6.88 -5.16 -75.87
CA THR A 16 -7.15 -3.84 -76.55
C THR A 16 -8.23 -3.52 -77.63
N THR A 17 -9.06 -2.51 -77.26
CA THR A 17 -9.47 -1.21 -77.92
C THR A 17 -10.29 -1.12 -79.23
N THR A 18 -11.38 -0.33 -79.22
CA THR A 18 -11.63 0.94 -80.00
C THR A 18 -13.02 1.52 -79.65
N GLU A 19 -13.10 2.73 -79.08
CA GLU A 19 -13.47 4.04 -79.68
C GLU A 19 -14.95 4.27 -80.07
N GLY A 20 -15.50 5.40 -79.60
CA GLY A 20 -16.84 5.91 -79.93
C GLY A 20 -17.23 7.12 -79.08
N THR A 21 -16.73 8.30 -79.45
CA THR A 21 -17.04 9.63 -78.90
C THR A 21 -18.40 10.12 -79.40
N ASP A 22 -19.22 10.75 -78.54
CA ASP A 22 -20.00 11.94 -78.94
C ASP A 22 -20.50 12.74 -77.74
N GLY A 23 -20.47 14.08 -77.88
CA GLY A 23 -20.52 15.06 -76.81
C GLY A 23 -21.91 15.52 -76.36
N GLY A 24 -21.91 16.20 -75.20
CA GLY A 24 -23.07 16.89 -74.64
C GLY A 24 -22.65 17.81 -73.49
N THR A 25 -22.60 19.11 -73.78
CA THR A 25 -22.07 20.19 -72.93
C THR A 25 -23.04 20.60 -71.80
N ALA A 26 -22.46 20.73 -70.60
CA ALA A 26 -22.77 21.63 -69.47
C ALA A 26 -24.22 21.85 -68.99
N THR A 27 -24.46 21.47 -67.73
CA THR A 27 -25.04 22.39 -66.74
C THR A 27 -24.29 22.25 -65.42
N THR A 28 -23.65 23.36 -65.03
CA THR A 28 -22.88 23.53 -63.80
C THR A 28 -23.85 23.58 -62.61
N GLY A 29 -24.17 22.42 -62.05
CA GLY A 29 -24.73 22.32 -60.71
C GLY A 29 -23.61 22.52 -59.70
N THR A 30 -23.66 23.63 -58.97
CA THR A 30 -22.82 23.87 -57.80
C THR A 30 -22.90 22.65 -56.89
N PRO A 31 -21.78 22.01 -56.49
CA PRO A 31 -21.83 21.09 -55.38
C PRO A 31 -22.13 21.97 -54.18
N THR A 32 -23.34 21.84 -53.64
CA THR A 32 -23.64 22.26 -52.28
C THR A 32 -22.60 21.55 -51.43
N THR A 33 -21.59 22.29 -51.00
CA THR A 33 -20.69 21.85 -49.94
C THR A 33 -21.59 21.55 -48.77
N THR A 34 -21.81 20.27 -48.50
CA THR A 34 -22.18 19.80 -47.18
C THR A 34 -21.16 20.43 -46.25
N GLU A 35 -21.61 21.40 -45.46
CA GLU A 35 -20.81 22.04 -44.43
C GLU A 35 -20.07 20.94 -43.65
N ALA A 36 -18.75 21.08 -43.56
CA ALA A 36 -18.00 20.40 -42.52
C ALA A 36 -18.66 20.74 -41.19
N PRO A 37 -18.81 19.78 -40.25
CA PRO A 37 -19.28 20.12 -38.92
C PRO A 37 -18.42 21.26 -38.38
N VAL A 38 -19.13 22.32 -37.97
CA VAL A 38 -18.60 23.53 -37.35
C VAL A 38 -17.72 23.11 -36.16
N GLY A 39 -16.63 23.85 -35.97
CA GLY A 39 -15.64 23.59 -34.94
C GLY A 39 -16.24 23.37 -33.55
N CYS A 40 -15.57 22.54 -32.76
CA CYS A 40 -16.08 22.12 -31.46
C CYS A 40 -16.24 23.28 -30.48
N ASN A 41 -17.47 23.59 -30.06
CA ASN A 41 -17.69 24.65 -29.09
C ASN A 41 -17.43 24.13 -27.67
N THR A 42 -18.07 23.01 -27.34
CA THR A 42 -17.98 22.34 -26.04
C THR A 42 -17.59 20.90 -26.21
N LEU A 43 -16.52 20.48 -25.55
CA LEU A 43 -16.14 19.08 -25.40
C LEU A 43 -16.60 18.59 -24.03
N THR A 44 -17.18 17.39 -23.97
CA THR A 44 -17.56 16.72 -22.73
C THR A 44 -17.15 15.25 -22.79
N VAL A 45 -16.97 14.62 -21.64
CA VAL A 45 -16.82 13.15 -21.53
C VAL A 45 -18.11 12.56 -20.98
N ASP A 46 -18.60 11.48 -21.61
CA ASP A 46 -19.76 10.71 -21.16
C ASP A 46 -19.39 9.25 -20.87
N PRO A 47 -19.68 8.74 -19.65
CA PRO A 47 -20.18 9.50 -18.50
C PRO A 47 -19.11 10.44 -17.90
N PRO A 48 -19.50 11.56 -17.24
CA PRO A 48 -18.56 12.45 -16.55
C PRO A 48 -18.01 11.83 -15.25
N GLU A 49 -18.72 10.85 -14.69
CA GLU A 49 -18.30 10.06 -13.54
C GLU A 49 -18.57 8.59 -13.80
N ALA A 50 -17.61 7.73 -13.46
CA ALA A 50 -17.77 6.29 -13.57
C ALA A 50 -17.20 5.55 -12.36
N THR A 51 -17.68 4.33 -12.14
CA THR A 51 -17.15 3.43 -11.11
C THR A 51 -16.83 2.07 -11.69
N ILE A 52 -15.63 1.56 -11.40
CA ILE A 52 -15.23 0.16 -11.64
C ILE A 52 -15.19 -0.54 -10.28
N VAL A 53 -15.91 -1.65 -10.13
CA VAL A 53 -15.85 -2.48 -8.92
C VAL A 53 -14.95 -3.69 -9.20
N ILE A 54 -13.90 -3.84 -8.40
CA ILE A 54 -13.09 -5.05 -8.35
C ILE A 54 -13.72 -5.98 -7.33
N ASP A 55 -14.53 -6.94 -7.77
CA ASP A 55 -15.16 -7.95 -6.91
C ASP A 55 -14.28 -9.21 -6.89
N ASN A 56 -13.56 -9.41 -5.79
CA ASN A 56 -12.64 -10.53 -5.59
C ASN A 56 -11.65 -10.74 -6.76
N GLY A 57 -11.11 -9.62 -7.28
CA GLY A 57 -10.15 -9.58 -8.38
C GLY A 57 -10.77 -9.54 -9.78
N VAL A 58 -12.08 -9.77 -9.91
CA VAL A 58 -12.82 -9.69 -11.17
C VAL A 58 -13.41 -8.30 -11.34
N HIS A 59 -13.30 -7.72 -12.53
CA HIS A 59 -13.86 -6.42 -12.84
C HIS A 59 -14.23 -6.30 -14.32
N ALA A 60 -15.10 -5.36 -14.64
CA ALA A 60 -15.45 -4.98 -16.00
C ALA A 60 -14.88 -3.59 -16.31
N PRO A 61 -14.33 -3.36 -17.51
CA PRO A 61 -13.89 -2.03 -17.90
C PRO A 61 -15.08 -1.09 -18.12
N VAL A 62 -14.82 0.21 -18.12
CA VAL A 62 -15.79 1.26 -18.43
C VAL A 62 -15.39 1.95 -19.73
N GLN A 63 -16.35 2.17 -20.62
CA GLN A 63 -16.16 2.97 -21.82
C GLN A 63 -16.47 4.43 -21.52
N LEU A 64 -15.53 5.32 -21.83
CA LEU A 64 -15.74 6.77 -21.88
C LEU A 64 -15.83 7.24 -23.34
N ASN A 65 -16.71 8.19 -23.62
CA ASN A 65 -16.89 8.76 -24.94
C ASN A 65 -16.65 10.26 -24.89
N ALA A 66 -15.80 10.77 -25.79
CA ALA A 66 -15.66 12.21 -25.99
C ALA A 66 -16.80 12.69 -26.92
N LEU A 67 -17.57 13.66 -26.45
CA LEU A 67 -18.68 14.26 -27.17
C LEU A 67 -18.38 15.72 -27.45
N CYS A 68 -18.40 16.11 -28.71
CA CYS A 68 -18.36 17.50 -29.11
C CYS A 68 -19.77 18.01 -29.41
N ASP A 69 -20.25 19.00 -28.66
CA ASP A 69 -21.60 19.53 -28.77
C ASP A 69 -22.68 18.42 -28.77
N GLY A 70 -22.43 17.36 -27.98
CA GLY A 70 -23.29 16.18 -27.84
C GLY A 70 -23.11 15.08 -28.89
N GLN A 71 -22.19 15.23 -29.85
CA GLN A 71 -21.90 14.23 -30.88
C GLN A 71 -20.56 13.52 -30.63
N PRO A 72 -20.47 12.18 -30.79
CA PRO A 72 -19.21 11.45 -30.60
C PRO A 72 -18.09 11.97 -31.51
N VAL A 73 -16.91 12.17 -30.92
CA VAL A 73 -15.69 12.56 -31.62
C VAL A 73 -14.51 11.69 -31.20
N THR A 74 -13.52 11.56 -32.07
CA THR A 74 -12.23 10.97 -31.67
C THR A 74 -11.48 11.95 -30.78
N ALA A 75 -11.07 11.52 -29.59
CA ALA A 75 -10.19 12.28 -28.71
C ALA A 75 -8.87 11.54 -28.50
N THR A 76 -7.85 12.31 -28.14
CA THR A 76 -6.65 11.75 -27.51
C THR A 76 -6.94 11.65 -26.02
N TRP A 77 -6.73 10.47 -25.45
CA TRP A 77 -6.98 10.20 -24.05
C TRP A 77 -5.68 10.22 -23.25
N SER A 78 -5.75 10.77 -22.05
CA SER A 78 -4.72 10.66 -21.03
C SER A 78 -5.37 10.49 -19.66
N ALA A 79 -4.63 9.92 -18.73
CA ALA A 79 -5.02 9.87 -17.33
C ALA A 79 -3.80 10.23 -16.49
N ASP A 80 -4.02 10.74 -15.29
CA ASP A 80 -2.96 10.83 -14.31
C ASP A 80 -2.35 9.43 -14.13
N ALA A 81 -1.02 9.34 -14.30
CA ALA A 81 -0.32 8.06 -14.25
C ALA A 81 -0.51 7.41 -12.88
N SER A 82 -1.48 6.51 -12.79
CA SER A 82 -1.88 5.86 -11.55
C SER A 82 -1.75 4.34 -11.71
N TYR A 83 -1.38 3.68 -10.62
CA TYR A 83 -1.45 2.23 -10.50
C TYR A 83 -2.91 1.73 -10.28
N ILE A 84 -3.89 2.63 -10.31
CA ILE A 84 -5.31 2.37 -10.01
C ILE A 84 -6.06 1.88 -11.26
N ALA A 85 -5.87 2.54 -12.40
CA ALA A 85 -6.47 2.17 -13.68
C ALA A 85 -5.68 2.77 -14.85
N SER A 86 -5.91 2.22 -16.05
CA SER A 86 -5.38 2.70 -17.32
C SER A 86 -6.52 3.02 -18.29
N ILE A 87 -6.29 3.96 -19.21
CA ILE A 87 -7.18 4.25 -20.33
C ILE A 87 -6.48 3.99 -21.66
N ASP A 88 -7.16 3.35 -22.60
CA ASP A 88 -6.64 3.08 -23.94
C ASP A 88 -6.96 4.22 -24.94
N GLU A 89 -6.46 4.10 -26.16
CA GLU A 89 -6.69 5.08 -27.24
C GLU A 89 -8.16 5.22 -27.66
N LYS A 90 -9.03 4.28 -27.27
CA LYS A 90 -10.47 4.27 -27.57
C LYS A 90 -11.31 4.81 -26.41
N GLY A 91 -10.69 5.20 -25.29
CA GLY A 91 -11.39 5.65 -24.10
C GLY A 91 -11.91 4.52 -23.21
N LEU A 92 -11.41 3.28 -23.40
CA LEU A 92 -11.73 2.16 -22.53
C LEU A 92 -10.84 2.20 -21.29
N VAL A 93 -11.47 2.32 -20.12
CA VAL A 93 -10.81 2.36 -18.81
C VAL A 93 -10.85 0.98 -18.17
N GLU A 94 -9.68 0.46 -17.83
CA GLU A 94 -9.49 -0.84 -17.17
C GLU A 94 -8.78 -0.63 -15.82
N ALA A 95 -9.30 -1.25 -14.76
CA ALA A 95 -8.66 -1.15 -13.45
C ALA A 95 -7.36 -1.96 -13.41
N GLY A 96 -6.40 -1.53 -12.60
CA GLY A 96 -5.15 -2.28 -12.37
C GLY A 96 -5.38 -3.61 -11.62
N GLY A 97 -6.61 -3.89 -11.20
CA GLY A 97 -7.06 -5.16 -10.64
C GLY A 97 -6.67 -5.42 -9.19
N GLN A 98 -5.95 -4.50 -8.54
CA GLN A 98 -5.42 -4.73 -7.18
C GLN A 98 -5.86 -3.71 -6.14
N TYR A 99 -6.17 -2.47 -6.54
CA TYR A 99 -6.35 -1.36 -5.61
C TYR A 99 -7.57 -0.52 -5.98
N GLY A 100 -8.28 -0.05 -4.96
CA GLY A 100 -9.27 1.02 -5.09
C GLY A 100 -8.60 2.40 -5.07
N GLY A 101 -9.27 3.38 -5.64
CA GLY A 101 -8.79 4.75 -5.71
C GLY A 101 -9.61 5.59 -6.68
N GLN A 102 -9.08 6.74 -7.06
CA GLN A 102 -9.71 7.63 -8.03
C GLN A 102 -8.65 8.13 -9.00
N LEU A 103 -9.04 8.26 -10.27
CA LEU A 103 -8.23 8.90 -11.30
C LEU A 103 -9.08 9.89 -12.10
N VAL A 104 -8.44 10.96 -12.55
CA VAL A 104 -9.00 11.89 -13.52
C VAL A 104 -8.51 11.49 -14.90
N VAL A 105 -9.46 11.34 -15.82
CA VAL A 105 -9.23 11.07 -17.24
C VAL A 105 -9.47 12.36 -18.01
N GLU A 106 -8.55 12.71 -18.90
CA GLU A 106 -8.65 13.85 -19.79
C GLU A 106 -8.82 13.39 -21.24
N ALA A 107 -9.77 14.02 -21.95
CA ALA A 107 -9.98 13.89 -23.38
C ALA A 107 -9.59 15.19 -24.09
N LEU A 108 -8.74 15.10 -25.10
CA LEU A 108 -8.33 16.21 -25.96
C LEU A 108 -8.91 16.04 -27.37
N HIS A 109 -9.67 17.03 -27.85
CA HIS A 109 -10.13 17.10 -29.24
C HIS A 109 -9.84 18.49 -29.82
N GLY A 110 -8.87 18.57 -30.74
CA GLY A 110 -8.40 19.85 -31.27
C GLY A 110 -7.69 20.67 -30.19
N ASN A 111 -8.27 21.81 -29.80
CA ASN A 111 -7.78 22.67 -28.71
C ASN A 111 -8.70 22.65 -27.48
N LYS A 112 -9.63 21.70 -27.41
CA LYS A 112 -10.59 21.55 -26.31
C LYS A 112 -10.23 20.35 -25.46
N THR A 113 -10.32 20.53 -24.15
CA THR A 113 -10.13 19.46 -23.16
C THR A 113 -11.43 19.25 -22.39
N ALA A 114 -11.66 18.03 -21.93
CA ALA A 114 -12.75 17.66 -21.06
C ALA A 114 -12.29 16.54 -20.12
N GLU A 115 -12.85 16.50 -18.92
CA GLU A 115 -12.45 15.52 -17.90
C GLU A 115 -13.61 14.60 -17.53
N ALA A 116 -13.27 13.39 -17.10
CA ALA A 116 -14.14 12.50 -16.35
C ALA A 116 -13.41 11.96 -15.12
N THR A 117 -14.17 11.73 -14.05
CA THR A 117 -13.66 11.09 -12.84
C THR A 117 -14.01 9.61 -12.85
N VAL A 118 -13.00 8.74 -12.72
CA VAL A 118 -13.23 7.30 -12.57
C VAL A 118 -12.81 6.89 -11.17
N SER A 119 -13.75 6.29 -10.43
CA SER A 119 -13.48 5.68 -9.13
C SER A 119 -13.35 4.17 -9.28
N VAL A 120 -12.31 3.58 -8.68
CA VAL A 120 -12.15 2.13 -8.59
C VAL A 120 -12.44 1.73 -7.15
N PHE A 121 -13.36 0.79 -6.96
CA PHE A 121 -13.77 0.31 -5.64
C PHE A 121 -13.35 -1.15 -5.46
N LEU A 122 -12.52 -1.42 -4.45
CA LEU A 122 -12.07 -2.75 -4.10
C LEU A 122 -13.08 -3.44 -3.19
N LYS A 123 -13.63 -4.57 -3.62
CA LYS A 123 -14.51 -5.41 -2.84
C LYS A 123 -13.89 -6.80 -2.65
N LEU A 124 -13.66 -7.18 -1.40
CA LEU A 124 -13.24 -8.54 -1.03
C LEU A 124 -14.31 -9.16 -0.13
N ASP A 125 -14.75 -10.38 -0.44
CA ASP A 125 -15.71 -11.13 0.38
C ASP A 125 -15.22 -12.58 0.51
N LEU A 126 -14.35 -12.82 1.50
CA LEU A 126 -13.59 -14.06 1.63
C LEU A 126 -14.18 -14.94 2.73
N VAL A 127 -14.97 -15.93 2.31
CA VAL A 127 -15.68 -16.86 3.18
C VAL A 127 -14.96 -18.22 3.15
N PRO A 128 -14.44 -18.73 4.28
CA PRO A 128 -13.83 -20.04 4.33
C PRO A 128 -14.91 -21.13 4.45
N PRO A 129 -14.62 -22.40 4.11
CA PRO A 129 -15.62 -23.48 4.07
C PRO A 129 -16.38 -23.72 5.39
N GLU A 130 -15.82 -23.31 6.52
CA GLU A 130 -16.40 -23.48 7.85
C GLU A 130 -17.54 -22.51 8.17
N ILE A 131 -17.71 -21.46 7.36
CA ILE A 131 -18.74 -20.42 7.53
C ILE A 131 -19.85 -20.67 6.51
N THR A 132 -21.06 -20.97 6.99
CA THR A 132 -22.21 -21.14 6.09
C THR A 132 -22.76 -19.79 5.65
N GLU A 133 -23.49 -19.76 4.52
CA GLU A 133 -24.20 -18.54 4.08
C GLU A 133 -25.18 -17.99 5.13
N ALA A 134 -25.79 -18.88 5.93
CA ALA A 134 -26.66 -18.46 7.02
C ALA A 134 -25.88 -17.75 8.14
N ASP A 135 -24.73 -18.30 8.54
CA ASP A 135 -23.86 -17.66 9.54
C ASP A 135 -23.30 -16.33 9.01
N LYS A 136 -22.89 -16.31 7.73
CA LYS A 136 -22.41 -15.11 7.03
C LYS A 136 -23.44 -13.98 7.12
N SER A 137 -24.70 -14.29 6.80
CA SER A 137 -25.81 -13.33 6.88
C SER A 137 -26.05 -12.81 8.30
N ILE A 138 -25.95 -13.69 9.31
CA ILE A 138 -26.07 -13.29 10.73
C ILE A 138 -24.91 -12.36 11.13
N LEU A 139 -23.67 -12.70 10.74
CA LEU A 139 -22.48 -11.89 11.01
C LEU A 139 -22.56 -10.53 10.30
N ASP A 140 -22.95 -10.50 9.03
CA ASP A 140 -23.13 -9.27 8.25
C ASP A 140 -24.17 -8.31 8.87
N GLY A 141 -25.17 -8.85 9.57
CA GLY A 141 -26.26 -8.09 10.18
C GLY A 141 -26.07 -7.72 11.65
N ALA A 142 -24.89 -7.95 12.24
CA ALA A 142 -24.66 -7.64 13.65
C ALA A 142 -24.77 -6.13 13.93
N THR A 143 -25.45 -5.77 15.03
CA THR A 143 -25.63 -4.36 15.45
C THR A 143 -25.57 -4.16 16.96
N GLN A 144 -25.71 -5.24 17.74
CA GLN A 144 -25.69 -5.18 19.19
C GLN A 144 -24.26 -5.32 19.70
N PRO A 145 -23.85 -4.57 20.74
CA PRO A 145 -22.48 -4.64 21.25
C PRO A 145 -22.18 -6.01 21.86
N ASP A 146 -20.95 -6.46 21.70
CA ASP A 146 -20.42 -7.65 22.36
C ASP A 146 -19.84 -7.32 23.75
N THR A 147 -19.68 -8.36 24.56
CA THR A 147 -18.89 -8.36 25.80
C THR A 147 -17.41 -8.68 25.56
N ALA A 148 -17.07 -9.29 24.43
CA ALA A 148 -15.70 -9.46 23.97
C ALA A 148 -15.08 -8.10 23.58
N ILE A 149 -13.76 -7.96 23.73
CA ILE A 149 -13.07 -6.68 23.55
C ILE A 149 -11.84 -6.87 22.67
N LEU A 150 -11.68 -6.02 21.65
CA LEU A 150 -10.45 -5.91 20.87
C LEU A 150 -9.35 -5.29 21.75
N SER A 151 -8.25 -6.02 21.90
CA SER A 151 -7.09 -5.62 22.70
C SER A 151 -6.02 -4.92 21.86
N TYR A 152 -5.92 -5.28 20.57
CA TYR A 152 -4.93 -4.74 19.66
C TYR A 152 -5.33 -5.02 18.20
N PRO A 153 -5.05 -4.12 17.25
CA PRO A 153 -4.62 -2.73 17.42
C PRO A 153 -5.65 -1.88 18.20
N TYR A 154 -5.24 -0.68 18.62
CA TYR A 154 -6.12 0.24 19.33
C TYR A 154 -6.91 1.12 18.35
N ASP A 155 -8.10 1.54 18.75
CA ASP A 155 -8.82 2.62 18.06
C ASP A 155 -7.93 3.88 17.93
N GLY A 156 -8.07 4.57 16.80
CA GLY A 156 -7.24 5.73 16.45
C GLY A 156 -5.81 5.41 16.03
N THR A 157 -5.44 4.13 15.87
CA THR A 157 -4.09 3.76 15.40
C THR A 157 -3.81 4.35 14.01
N VAL A 158 -2.61 4.92 13.86
CA VAL A 158 -2.09 5.37 12.56
C VAL A 158 -1.15 4.32 12.02
N PHE A 159 -1.49 3.74 10.87
CA PHE A 159 -0.64 2.76 10.19
C PHE A 159 0.19 3.44 9.11
N PRO A 160 1.53 3.31 9.16
CA PRO A 160 2.35 3.67 8.02
C PRO A 160 2.20 2.64 6.90
N LYS A 161 2.39 3.09 5.65
CA LYS A 161 2.46 2.18 4.51
C LYS A 161 3.77 1.41 4.50
N GLY A 162 3.73 0.20 3.94
CA GLY A 162 4.91 -0.64 3.77
C GLY A 162 5.27 -1.49 5.00
N LEU A 163 4.45 -1.56 6.04
CA LEU A 163 4.60 -2.56 7.10
C LEU A 163 3.70 -3.78 6.85
N GLN A 164 4.03 -4.89 7.52
CA GLN A 164 3.16 -6.07 7.58
C GLN A 164 1.83 -5.73 8.27
N PRO A 165 0.75 -6.48 7.99
CA PRO A 165 -0.49 -6.33 8.75
C PRO A 165 -0.24 -6.57 10.23
N ALA A 166 -0.92 -5.79 11.07
CA ALA A 166 -0.98 -6.09 12.49
C ALA A 166 -1.83 -7.34 12.72
N GLU A 167 -1.38 -8.20 13.65
CA GLU A 167 -2.22 -9.28 14.16
C GLU A 167 -3.32 -8.68 15.03
N LEU A 168 -4.57 -8.87 14.65
CA LEU A 168 -5.72 -8.52 15.48
C LEU A 168 -5.76 -9.46 16.69
N MET A 169 -6.02 -8.91 17.87
CA MET A 169 -6.06 -9.65 19.12
C MET A 169 -7.27 -9.24 19.94
N TRP A 170 -8.06 -10.20 20.41
CA TRP A 170 -9.16 -9.94 21.32
C TRP A 170 -9.25 -10.97 22.45
N HIS A 171 -10.06 -10.63 23.45
CA HIS A 171 -10.41 -11.49 24.58
C HIS A 171 -11.93 -11.66 24.69
N GLY A 172 -12.37 -12.62 25.51
CA GLY A 172 -13.80 -12.88 25.73
C GLY A 172 -14.43 -13.85 24.73
N SER A 173 -13.60 -14.62 24.02
CA SER A 173 -14.01 -15.62 23.04
C SER A 173 -14.07 -17.05 23.61
N THR A 174 -14.87 -17.90 22.96
CA THR A 174 -15.03 -19.34 23.26
C THR A 174 -14.68 -20.17 22.01
N PRO A 175 -14.21 -21.42 22.16
CA PRO A 175 -14.02 -22.30 21.02
C PRO A 175 -15.26 -22.47 20.15
N GLY A 176 -15.10 -22.42 18.82
CA GLY A 176 -16.18 -22.52 17.84
C GLY A 176 -16.93 -21.21 17.57
N ASP A 177 -16.53 -20.09 18.18
CA ASP A 177 -17.03 -18.77 17.80
C ASP A 177 -16.64 -18.45 16.34
N LYS A 178 -17.55 -17.79 15.61
CA LYS A 178 -17.35 -17.36 14.22
C LYS A 178 -17.23 -15.85 14.15
N TYR A 179 -16.45 -15.35 13.20
CA TYR A 179 -16.15 -13.92 13.11
C TYR A 179 -16.27 -13.40 11.68
N LEU A 180 -16.66 -12.13 11.60
CA LEU A 180 -16.41 -11.26 10.45
C LEU A 180 -15.39 -10.20 10.90
N VAL A 181 -14.31 -10.06 10.15
CA VAL A 181 -13.37 -8.94 10.23
C VAL A 181 -13.54 -8.13 8.95
N ARG A 182 -14.01 -6.89 9.06
CA ARG A 182 -14.28 -6.02 7.93
C ARG A 182 -13.41 -4.78 7.99
N TYR A 183 -12.72 -4.50 6.90
CA TYR A 183 -12.03 -3.24 6.67
C TYR A 183 -12.80 -2.45 5.63
N SER A 184 -13.25 -1.24 5.96
CA SER A 184 -13.99 -0.40 5.02
C SER A 184 -13.46 1.03 4.96
N GLY A 185 -13.63 1.67 3.81
CA GLY A 185 -13.14 3.02 3.54
C GLY A 185 -13.76 3.58 2.26
N GLN A 186 -13.24 4.72 1.79
CA GLN A 186 -13.80 5.39 0.62
C GLN A 186 -13.75 4.53 -0.66
N PHE A 187 -12.69 3.73 -0.82
CA PHE A 187 -12.46 2.92 -2.04
C PHE A 187 -12.29 1.43 -1.75
N VAL A 188 -12.65 0.97 -0.55
CA VAL A 188 -12.50 -0.44 -0.15
C VAL A 188 -13.64 -0.90 0.76
N ASP A 189 -14.11 -2.12 0.52
CA ASP A 189 -14.88 -2.93 1.46
C ASP A 189 -14.35 -4.37 1.42
N ALA A 190 -13.61 -4.77 2.46
CA ALA A 190 -12.95 -6.06 2.53
C ALA A 190 -13.43 -6.85 3.75
N LYS A 191 -14.15 -7.94 3.50
CA LYS A 191 -14.72 -8.83 4.51
C LYS A 191 -13.95 -10.15 4.56
N PHE A 192 -13.50 -10.51 5.75
CA PHE A 192 -12.80 -11.75 6.05
C PHE A 192 -13.59 -12.51 7.10
N TYR A 193 -14.09 -13.69 6.76
CA TYR A 193 -14.74 -14.55 7.73
C TYR A 193 -13.74 -15.58 8.24
N THR A 194 -13.82 -15.89 9.52
CA THR A 194 -12.81 -16.76 10.13
C THR A 194 -13.32 -17.46 11.38
N LEU A 195 -12.67 -18.59 11.67
CA LEU A 195 -12.62 -19.15 13.01
C LEU A 195 -11.35 -18.60 13.66
N ALA A 196 -11.48 -18.02 14.85
CA ALA A 196 -10.34 -17.50 15.61
C ALA A 196 -10.39 -18.09 17.01
N GLU A 197 -9.94 -19.33 17.12
CA GLU A 197 -9.94 -20.09 18.37
C GLU A 197 -9.11 -19.37 19.46
N PRO A 198 -9.51 -19.45 20.75
CA PRO A 198 -8.74 -18.85 21.83
C PRO A 198 -7.30 -19.40 21.93
N PRO A 199 -6.27 -18.55 22.15
CA PRO A 199 -6.34 -17.09 22.23
C PRO A 199 -6.66 -16.50 20.85
N SER A 200 -7.75 -15.73 20.75
CA SER A 200 -8.28 -15.34 19.45
C SER A 200 -7.43 -14.28 18.80
N ARG A 201 -6.88 -14.65 17.64
CA ARG A 201 -5.99 -13.84 16.82
C ARG A 201 -6.41 -13.96 15.37
N HIS A 202 -6.25 -12.88 14.61
CA HIS A 202 -6.44 -12.93 13.17
C HIS A 202 -5.48 -11.98 12.46
N THR A 203 -4.80 -12.51 11.44
CA THR A 203 -3.89 -11.74 10.59
C THR A 203 -4.24 -12.03 9.15
N ILE A 204 -4.54 -10.98 8.37
CA ILE A 204 -4.73 -11.10 6.92
C ILE A 204 -3.37 -11.26 6.23
N SER A 205 -3.35 -11.73 4.99
CA SER A 205 -2.09 -11.82 4.23
C SER A 205 -1.50 -10.43 3.96
N LYS A 206 -0.17 -10.37 3.76
CA LYS A 206 0.53 -9.16 3.31
C LYS A 206 -0.11 -8.57 2.05
N ALA A 207 -0.45 -9.43 1.08
CA ALA A 207 -1.07 -8.98 -0.17
C ALA A 207 -2.41 -8.27 0.09
N GLN A 208 -3.31 -8.88 0.88
CA GLN A 208 -4.59 -8.27 1.25
C GLN A 208 -4.40 -6.96 2.01
N TRP A 209 -3.43 -6.90 2.93
CA TRP A 209 -3.13 -5.67 3.67
C TRP A 209 -2.64 -4.55 2.76
N VAL A 210 -1.76 -4.86 1.80
CA VAL A 210 -1.31 -3.88 0.80
C VAL A 210 -2.50 -3.40 -0.04
N GLN A 211 -3.39 -4.30 -0.49
CA GLN A 211 -4.60 -3.91 -1.22
C GLN A 211 -5.47 -2.93 -0.43
N ILE A 212 -5.75 -3.21 0.85
CA ILE A 212 -6.59 -2.38 1.72
C ILE A 212 -5.93 -1.03 2.03
N SER A 213 -4.64 -1.06 2.40
CA SER A 213 -3.91 0.15 2.82
C SER A 213 -3.62 1.09 1.65
N GLU A 214 -3.27 0.58 0.47
CA GLU A 214 -3.14 1.42 -0.73
C GLU A 214 -4.48 2.05 -1.13
N SER A 215 -5.59 1.31 -1.01
CA SER A 215 -6.95 1.82 -1.30
C SER A 215 -7.45 2.87 -0.30
N SER A 216 -6.76 3.04 0.82
CA SER A 216 -7.10 4.00 1.89
C SER A 216 -5.97 4.99 2.16
N SER A 217 -5.02 5.14 1.24
CA SER A 217 -3.81 5.96 1.42
C SER A 217 -4.15 7.42 1.75
N GLY A 218 -3.84 7.87 2.97
CA GLY A 218 -4.15 9.22 3.45
C GLY A 218 -5.59 9.42 3.91
N LEU A 219 -6.38 8.35 3.99
CA LEU A 219 -7.79 8.35 4.34
C LEU A 219 -8.03 7.51 5.62
N PRO A 220 -9.17 7.74 6.31
CA PRO A 220 -9.62 6.84 7.36
C PRO A 220 -9.86 5.42 6.81
N LEU A 221 -9.57 4.43 7.65
CA LEU A 221 -9.93 3.03 7.46
C LEU A 221 -10.71 2.56 8.69
N TYR A 222 -11.92 2.06 8.48
CA TYR A 222 -12.77 1.54 9.55
C TYR A 222 -12.57 0.04 9.70
N LEU A 223 -12.46 -0.43 10.94
CA LEU A 223 -12.42 -1.84 11.30
C LEU A 223 -13.71 -2.20 12.05
N ASP A 224 -14.52 -3.06 11.46
CA ASP A 224 -15.58 -3.76 12.19
C ASP A 224 -15.14 -5.20 12.49
N VAL A 225 -15.31 -5.64 13.73
CA VAL A 225 -15.20 -7.06 14.09
C VAL A 225 -16.53 -7.50 14.66
N HIS A 226 -17.18 -8.47 14.00
CA HIS A 226 -18.41 -9.07 14.51
C HIS A 226 -18.12 -10.49 14.97
N ARG A 227 -18.76 -10.91 16.06
CA ARG A 227 -18.66 -12.26 16.61
C ARG A 227 -20.03 -12.89 16.73
N MET A 228 -20.13 -14.13 16.27
CA MET A 228 -21.25 -15.02 16.50
C MET A 228 -20.79 -16.12 17.49
N PRO A 229 -21.30 -16.12 18.74
CA PRO A 229 -20.91 -17.11 19.72
C PRO A 229 -21.29 -18.53 19.29
N ALA A 230 -20.46 -19.52 19.65
CA ALA A 230 -20.69 -20.92 19.32
C ALA A 230 -22.10 -21.38 19.75
N GLY A 231 -22.85 -21.96 18.80
CA GLY A 231 -24.19 -22.49 19.05
C GLY A 231 -25.30 -21.45 19.22
N GLN A 232 -25.01 -20.16 19.07
CA GLN A 232 -26.04 -19.10 19.08
C GLN A 232 -26.57 -18.80 17.66
N GLN A 233 -27.63 -18.00 17.58
CA GLN A 233 -28.25 -17.55 16.32
C GLN A 233 -28.20 -16.02 16.18
N ALA A 234 -27.34 -15.35 16.94
CA ALA A 234 -27.14 -13.92 16.92
C ALA A 234 -25.64 -13.60 16.87
N ALA A 235 -25.30 -12.51 16.20
CA ALA A 235 -23.96 -11.93 16.19
C ALA A 235 -23.96 -10.55 16.85
N TYR A 236 -22.79 -10.17 17.35
CA TYR A 236 -22.56 -8.95 18.11
C TYR A 236 -21.34 -8.21 17.56
N VAL A 237 -21.33 -6.89 17.70
CA VAL A 237 -20.22 -6.00 17.32
C VAL A 237 -19.18 -6.01 18.44
N LEU A 238 -18.05 -6.66 18.18
CA LEU A 238 -16.90 -6.77 19.08
C LEU A 238 -16.01 -5.52 19.00
N ALA A 239 -15.85 -4.97 17.79
CA ALA A 239 -15.11 -3.74 17.55
C ALA A 239 -15.75 -2.94 16.41
N ASP A 240 -15.65 -1.62 16.52
CA ASP A 240 -16.03 -0.59 15.53
C ASP A 240 -15.01 0.54 15.72
N ASP A 241 -13.82 0.32 15.16
CA ASP A 241 -12.64 1.16 15.36
C ASP A 241 -12.36 1.98 14.10
N THR A 242 -11.81 3.19 14.29
CA THR A 242 -11.35 4.05 13.21
C THR A 242 -9.83 4.16 13.23
N TRP A 243 -9.20 3.79 12.12
CA TRP A 243 -7.76 3.93 11.91
C TRP A 243 -7.46 4.96 10.83
N THR A 244 -6.19 5.36 10.73
CA THR A 244 -5.70 6.21 9.63
C THR A 244 -4.56 5.51 8.92
N ILE A 245 -4.62 5.42 7.59
CA ILE A 245 -3.46 4.99 6.79
C ILE A 245 -2.69 6.23 6.35
N ALA A 246 -1.39 6.27 6.65
CA ALA A 246 -0.53 7.38 6.23
C ALA A 246 -0.54 7.52 4.70
N SER A 247 -0.51 8.77 4.20
CA SER A 247 -0.49 9.03 2.75
C SER A 247 0.84 8.71 2.07
N GLN A 248 1.91 8.54 2.86
CA GLN A 248 3.26 8.27 2.38
C GLN A 248 3.85 7.03 3.06
N PRO A 249 4.72 6.28 2.36
CA PRO A 249 5.51 5.22 2.98
C PRO A 249 6.33 5.72 4.16
N LEU A 250 6.57 4.83 5.13
CA LEU A 250 7.55 5.09 6.17
C LEU A 250 8.93 5.33 5.54
N ILE A 251 9.59 6.42 5.92
CA ILE A 251 10.98 6.69 5.56
C ILE A 251 11.87 6.26 6.73
N GLY A 252 12.88 5.44 6.45
CA GLY A 252 13.77 4.88 7.48
C GLY A 252 13.33 3.50 7.95
N SER A 253 13.55 3.20 9.23
CA SER A 253 13.26 1.89 9.82
C SER A 253 12.59 2.03 11.18
N VAL A 254 11.75 1.05 11.55
CA VAL A 254 11.24 0.94 12.92
C VAL A 254 12.22 0.10 13.74
N TYR A 255 12.67 0.64 14.86
CA TYR A 255 13.43 -0.11 15.86
C TYR A 255 12.52 -0.42 17.04
N TYR A 256 12.47 -1.69 17.46
CA TYR A 256 11.65 -2.09 18.59
C TYR A 256 12.34 -3.14 19.44
N TRP A 257 12.00 -3.13 20.72
CA TRP A 257 12.49 -4.13 21.68
C TRP A 257 11.68 -5.42 21.58
N ALA A 258 12.32 -6.52 21.21
CA ALA A 258 11.71 -7.84 21.19
C ALA A 258 11.93 -8.56 22.53
N ASN A 259 10.90 -8.58 23.38
CA ASN A 259 10.94 -9.22 24.69
C ASN A 259 11.41 -10.68 24.65
N SER A 260 10.96 -11.45 23.65
CA SER A 260 11.27 -12.87 23.50
C SER A 260 12.73 -13.15 23.15
N LEU A 261 13.42 -12.19 22.51
CA LEU A 261 14.81 -12.33 22.09
C LEU A 261 15.78 -11.59 23.01
N GLY A 262 15.28 -10.69 23.85
CA GLY A 262 16.13 -9.84 24.65
C GLY A 262 16.97 -8.88 23.80
N ARG A 263 16.52 -8.51 22.59
CA ARG A 263 17.25 -7.60 21.70
C ARG A 263 16.33 -6.61 20.96
N VAL A 264 16.90 -5.48 20.55
CA VAL A 264 16.30 -4.56 19.59
C VAL A 264 16.35 -5.18 18.20
N LEU A 265 15.20 -5.23 17.54
CA LEU A 265 15.06 -5.62 16.14
C LEU A 265 14.76 -4.39 15.27
N ARG A 266 15.00 -4.54 13.97
CA ARG A 266 14.74 -3.53 12.96
C ARG A 266 13.65 -4.01 12.00
N ILE A 267 12.72 -3.15 11.61
CA ILE A 267 11.79 -3.40 10.51
C ILE A 267 12.03 -2.34 9.44
N ASN A 268 12.38 -2.79 8.25
CA ASN A 268 12.46 -1.93 7.08
C ASN A 268 11.13 -1.93 6.34
N PRO A 269 10.68 -0.80 5.78
CA PRO A 269 9.53 -0.76 4.88
C PRO A 269 9.67 -1.80 3.76
N GLY A 270 8.62 -2.55 3.52
CA GLY A 270 8.55 -3.62 2.53
C GLY A 270 9.07 -4.97 2.99
N ALA A 271 9.81 -5.06 4.10
CA ALA A 271 10.38 -6.31 4.59
C ALA A 271 9.31 -7.34 5.00
N ASP A 272 9.60 -8.62 4.77
CA ASP A 272 8.70 -9.73 5.14
C ASP A 272 8.81 -10.12 6.61
N ALA A 273 9.94 -9.80 7.25
CA ALA A 273 10.16 -10.05 8.65
C ALA A 273 11.07 -8.96 9.27
N PRO A 274 10.98 -8.77 10.60
CA PRO A 274 11.98 -8.03 11.35
C PRO A 274 13.38 -8.64 11.19
N GLU A 275 14.39 -7.78 11.16
CA GLU A 275 15.80 -8.12 11.10
C GLU A 275 16.44 -8.08 12.49
N ASP A 276 17.15 -9.14 12.85
CA ASP A 276 18.03 -9.18 14.02
C ASP A 276 19.43 -8.66 13.68
N PHE A 277 19.49 -7.37 13.36
CA PHE A 277 20.70 -6.70 12.89
C PHE A 277 21.82 -6.72 13.95
N LEU A 278 21.46 -6.63 15.24
CA LEU A 278 22.41 -6.69 16.34
C LEU A 278 23.09 -8.07 16.40
N LEU A 279 22.32 -9.16 16.34
CA LEU A 279 22.90 -10.51 16.33
C LEU A 279 23.79 -10.71 15.10
N ALA A 280 23.33 -10.28 13.91
CA ALA A 280 24.11 -10.36 12.69
C ALA A 280 25.42 -9.56 12.76
N GLY A 281 25.44 -8.46 13.52
CA GLY A 281 26.62 -7.65 13.80
C GLY A 281 27.54 -8.22 14.89
N GLY A 282 27.19 -9.36 15.49
CA GLY A 282 27.95 -10.00 16.57
C GLY A 282 27.61 -9.49 17.98
N GLN A 283 26.52 -8.75 18.14
CA GLN A 283 26.02 -8.31 19.44
C GLN A 283 24.94 -9.24 19.96
N ASP A 284 25.26 -9.91 21.06
CA ASP A 284 24.31 -10.72 21.82
C ASP A 284 24.13 -10.17 23.24
N GLY A 285 22.99 -10.46 23.85
CA GLY A 285 22.60 -10.00 25.19
C GLY A 285 21.60 -8.83 25.21
N CYS A 286 21.18 -8.46 26.43
CA CYS A 286 20.09 -7.53 26.69
C CYS A 286 20.36 -6.12 26.14
N SER A 287 19.70 -5.74 25.06
CA SER A 287 19.71 -4.36 24.52
C SER A 287 18.43 -3.57 24.86
N THR A 288 17.76 -3.89 25.99
CA THR A 288 16.58 -3.12 26.45
C THR A 288 16.90 -1.65 26.58
N CYS A 289 18.07 -1.34 27.14
CA CYS A 289 18.54 0.02 27.33
C CYS A 289 19.18 0.52 26.03
N HIS A 290 18.42 1.27 25.23
CA HIS A 290 18.88 1.79 23.94
C HIS A 290 18.27 3.15 23.61
N SER A 291 18.96 3.89 22.74
CA SER A 291 18.45 5.13 22.12
C SER A 291 18.94 5.23 20.68
N ALA A 292 18.05 5.57 19.75
CA ALA A 292 18.37 5.81 18.34
C ALA A 292 18.50 7.32 18.05
N SER A 293 19.42 7.71 17.17
CA SER A 293 19.52 9.09 16.70
C SER A 293 18.35 9.44 15.79
N ALA A 294 17.95 10.72 15.79
CA ALA A 294 16.80 11.18 15.01
C ALA A 294 17.01 11.06 13.49
N ASP A 295 18.26 11.14 13.04
CA ASP A 295 18.64 10.88 11.64
C ASP A 295 18.69 9.39 11.26
N GLY A 296 18.44 8.48 12.22
CA GLY A 296 18.40 7.04 12.01
C GLY A 296 19.76 6.39 11.72
N THR A 297 20.88 7.12 11.86
CA THR A 297 22.21 6.59 11.50
C THR A 297 22.92 5.90 12.65
N ARG A 298 22.51 6.14 13.91
CA ARG A 298 23.20 5.62 15.10
C ARG A 298 22.24 5.06 16.15
N LEU A 299 22.71 4.03 16.85
CA LEU A 299 22.05 3.45 18.01
C LEU A 299 23.07 3.28 19.13
N ILE A 300 22.78 3.78 20.33
CA ILE A 300 23.53 3.42 21.53
C ILE A 300 22.78 2.31 22.27
N ILE A 301 23.49 1.29 22.73
CA ILE A 301 22.98 0.23 23.62
C ILE A 301 23.88 0.13 24.87
N GLY A 302 23.33 -0.28 26.00
CA GLY A 302 24.08 -0.42 27.26
C GLY A 302 23.27 -1.02 28.42
N GLY A 303 23.65 -0.71 29.67
CA GLY A 303 22.94 -1.14 30.87
C GLY A 303 23.46 -2.45 31.45
N ASP A 304 23.12 -3.58 30.80
CA ASP A 304 23.52 -4.93 31.24
C ASP A 304 24.50 -5.62 30.26
N ILE A 305 24.83 -4.93 29.17
CA ILE A 305 25.80 -5.34 28.14
C ILE A 305 26.86 -4.26 27.97
N THR A 306 28.03 -4.63 27.43
CA THR A 306 29.10 -3.67 27.09
C THR A 306 28.52 -2.53 26.26
N PRO A 307 28.60 -1.27 26.73
CA PRO A 307 27.97 -0.17 26.02
C PRO A 307 28.64 0.03 24.67
N SER A 308 27.84 0.18 23.63
CA SER A 308 28.34 0.32 22.27
C SER A 308 27.43 1.20 21.42
N THR A 309 28.04 2.00 20.55
CA THR A 309 27.33 2.75 19.51
C THR A 309 27.49 2.03 18.18
N TRP A 310 26.37 1.85 17.50
CA TRP A 310 26.24 1.16 16.22
C TRP A 310 26.01 2.16 15.11
N ASP A 311 26.71 1.96 13.99
CA ASP A 311 26.33 2.52 12.69
C ASP A 311 25.21 1.66 12.11
N LEU A 312 24.01 2.23 12.07
CA LEU A 312 22.81 1.54 11.58
C LEU A 312 22.79 1.37 10.06
N VAL A 313 23.58 2.18 9.33
CA VAL A 313 23.69 2.11 7.86
C VAL A 313 24.55 0.91 7.47
N ASN A 314 25.71 0.76 8.10
CA ASN A 314 26.66 -0.31 7.79
C ASN A 314 26.48 -1.55 8.67
N ASN A 315 25.60 -1.49 9.68
CA ASN A 315 25.41 -2.49 10.71
C ASN A 315 26.72 -2.92 11.40
N THR A 316 27.51 -1.93 11.85
CA THR A 316 28.80 -2.18 12.51
C THR A 316 28.94 -1.38 13.80
N PRO A 317 29.60 -1.91 14.83
CA PRO A 317 29.92 -1.13 16.02
C PRO A 317 30.97 -0.07 15.65
N VAL A 318 30.66 1.20 15.90
CA VAL A 318 31.58 2.34 15.69
C VAL A 318 32.24 2.81 16.98
N PHE A 319 31.69 2.39 18.11
CA PHE A 319 32.23 2.65 19.42
C PHE A 319 31.85 1.52 20.36
N SER A 320 32.81 1.06 21.17
CA SER A 320 32.55 0.16 22.28
C SER A 320 33.33 0.65 23.48
N THR A 321 32.69 0.62 24.63
CA THR A 321 33.29 1.06 25.87
C THR A 321 33.52 -0.10 26.79
N THR A 322 34.63 -0.79 26.61
CA THR A 322 35.08 -1.75 27.62
C THR A 322 35.41 -1.06 28.94
N SER A 323 35.75 0.25 28.93
CA SER A 323 35.97 1.04 30.14
C SER A 323 35.91 2.56 29.90
N VAL A 324 34.73 3.18 29.95
CA VAL A 324 34.65 4.68 30.10
C VAL A 324 34.88 5.15 31.53
N GLY A 325 35.46 4.28 32.37
CA GLY A 325 35.70 4.54 33.79
C GLY A 325 34.42 4.62 34.63
N VAL A 326 33.29 4.09 34.14
CA VAL A 326 32.01 4.03 34.86
C VAL A 326 31.35 2.66 34.71
N PRO A 327 30.52 2.23 35.67
CA PRO A 327 29.80 0.96 35.59
C PRO A 327 28.89 0.88 34.36
N VAL A 328 28.70 -0.34 33.84
CA VAL A 328 27.84 -0.62 32.67
C VAL A 328 26.41 -0.11 32.89
N ARG A 329 25.90 -0.20 34.13
CA ARG A 329 24.54 0.23 34.49
C ARG A 329 24.31 1.74 34.35
N ASN A 330 25.36 2.56 34.35
CA ASN A 330 25.27 4.00 34.11
C ASN A 330 24.86 4.32 32.65
N TRP A 331 24.85 3.32 31.77
CA TRP A 331 24.41 3.42 30.38
C TRP A 331 22.97 2.96 30.15
N ALA A 332 22.26 2.57 31.21
CA ALA A 332 20.88 2.08 31.13
C ALA A 332 19.88 3.12 30.56
N MET A 333 20.21 4.40 30.66
CA MET A 333 19.38 5.52 30.17
C MET A 333 20.24 6.49 29.34
N SER A 334 21.13 5.96 28.51
CA SER A 334 21.94 6.80 27.64
C SER A 334 21.09 7.46 26.56
N ALA A 335 21.36 8.74 26.28
CA ALA A 335 20.74 9.48 25.19
C ALA A 335 21.75 9.71 24.07
N ILE A 336 21.28 9.89 22.84
CA ILE A 336 22.11 10.20 21.68
C ILE A 336 21.57 11.46 21.00
N SER A 337 22.47 12.32 20.51
CA SER A 337 22.10 13.54 19.80
C SER A 337 21.34 13.24 18.50
N PRO A 338 20.54 14.19 17.99
CA PRO A 338 19.75 13.99 16.77
C PRO A 338 20.58 13.53 15.55
N ASP A 339 21.81 14.03 15.43
CA ASP A 339 22.77 13.71 14.36
C ASP A 339 23.67 12.49 14.67
N GLY A 340 23.42 11.80 15.80
CA GLY A 340 24.18 10.63 16.20
C GLY A 340 25.63 10.90 16.62
N THR A 341 26.08 12.15 16.74
CA THR A 341 27.51 12.46 16.98
C THR A 341 27.91 12.54 18.46
N VAL A 342 26.95 12.65 19.38
CA VAL A 342 27.16 12.78 20.82
C VAL A 342 26.27 11.81 21.59
N VAL A 343 26.84 11.11 22.56
CA VAL A 343 26.11 10.31 23.55
C VAL A 343 26.21 10.96 24.92
N ILE A 344 25.13 10.89 25.69
CA ILE A 344 25.05 11.39 27.06
C ILE A 344 24.85 10.18 27.98
N GLU A 345 25.75 10.02 28.95
CA GLU A 345 25.66 8.97 29.97
C GLU A 345 24.80 9.46 31.15
N ASN A 346 24.08 8.53 31.80
CA ASN A 346 23.41 8.82 33.05
C ASN A 346 24.46 8.80 34.17
N GLY A 347 25.00 9.96 34.52
CA GLY A 347 25.94 10.11 35.61
C GLY A 347 25.20 10.41 36.90
N GLU A 348 25.34 9.53 37.91
CA GLU A 348 24.62 9.60 39.19
C GLU A 348 24.65 10.98 39.87
N MET A 349 25.69 11.82 39.65
CA MET A 349 25.78 13.19 40.20
C MET A 349 26.21 14.30 39.20
N ASN A 350 26.54 13.98 37.94
CA ASN A 350 26.91 14.98 36.91
C ASN A 350 26.59 14.45 35.51
N LEU A 351 25.93 15.26 34.67
CA LEU A 351 25.68 14.92 33.27
C LEU A 351 26.99 14.94 32.46
N ARG A 352 27.30 13.87 31.73
CA ARG A 352 28.51 13.79 30.89
C ARG A 352 28.13 13.51 29.43
N ALA A 353 28.64 14.34 28.52
CA ALA A 353 28.50 14.18 27.09
C ALA A 353 29.82 13.70 26.46
N ARG A 354 29.75 12.78 25.49
CA ARG A 354 30.90 12.18 24.81
C ARG A 354 30.62 12.08 23.32
N ARG A 355 31.66 12.13 22.48
CA ARG A 355 31.47 11.85 21.04
C ARG A 355 31.09 10.39 20.85
N ALA A 356 30.03 10.15 20.09
CA ALA A 356 29.53 8.83 19.72
C ALA A 356 30.45 8.07 18.75
N ALA A 357 31.40 8.79 18.13
CA ALA A 357 32.52 8.21 17.42
C ALA A 357 33.80 8.40 18.25
N SER A 358 34.47 7.32 18.63
CA SER A 358 35.78 7.44 19.29
C SER A 358 36.91 7.12 18.32
N ARG A 359 37.74 8.12 18.05
CA ARG A 359 39.15 7.92 18.41
C ARG A 359 39.23 8.30 19.87
N ALA A 360 39.67 7.36 20.72
CA ALA A 360 39.88 7.59 22.13
C ALA A 360 40.69 8.88 22.34
N CYS A 361 40.08 9.93 22.92
CA CYS A 361 40.85 11.06 23.39
C CYS A 361 41.37 10.68 24.78
N GLY A 362 42.59 10.16 24.81
CA GLY A 362 43.29 9.86 26.04
C GLY A 362 43.36 11.10 26.94
N THR A 363 43.14 10.89 28.23
CA THR A 363 43.36 11.90 29.25
C THR A 363 44.82 12.40 29.17
N ARG A 364 45.00 13.70 28.92
CA ARG A 364 46.32 14.35 29.04
C ARG A 364 46.74 14.31 30.51
N PRO A 365 47.96 13.87 30.87
CA PRO A 365 48.43 13.94 32.25
C PRO A 365 48.55 15.42 32.66
N PRO A 366 48.37 15.75 33.96
CA PRO A 366 48.64 17.11 34.45
C PRO A 366 50.11 17.45 34.23
N ALA A 367 50.38 18.68 33.80
CA ALA A 367 51.73 19.17 33.60
C ALA A 367 52.49 19.20 34.94
N PRO A 368 53.79 18.80 34.96
CA PRO A 368 54.59 18.91 36.16
C PRO A 368 54.79 20.40 36.52
N SER A 369 54.72 20.65 37.83
CA SER A 369 54.84 21.96 38.50
C SER A 369 56.14 22.70 38.19
#